data_AF-A0A8K0CQ89-F1
#
_entry.id   AF-A0A8K0CQ89-F1
#
_cell.length_a   1.000
_cell.length_b   1.000
_cell.length_c   1.000
_cell.angle_alpha   90.00
_cell.angle_beta   90.00
_cell.angle_gamma   90.00
#
_symmetry.space_group_name_H-M   'P 1'
#
loop_
_entity.id
_entity.type
_entity.pdbx_description
1 polymer ?
#
loop_
_entity_poly.entity_id
_entity_poly.type
_entity_poly.pdbx_seq_one_letter_code
_entity_poly.pdbx_strand_id
1 'polypeptide(L)'
;YGLYSSLCGGFIYTVFGTIPQLNIAPTALLSLLTFTYTHSVSFGAVPAAILLCFFSGIIELICGILHLGFLIDFVSTPVVAGFTSAGAVTIASAQVKNLLGLSFNAESFIDVWTNVVKDIKKTNKWDAILSVCCCIILLGLRQIKELGSPPISGEKKKEGGGSHKFKVFMWFLSVSRNAIVVISCAVIAFVLDMHDIKPFSLT
;
A
#
# COMPACT_ATOMS: atom_id res chain seq x y z
N TYR A 1 11.32 -8.68 1.73
CA TYR A 1 11.41 -8.26 3.14
C TYR A 1 10.09 -7.80 3.77
N GLY A 2 9.15 -7.20 3.02
CA GLY A 2 7.86 -6.74 3.57
C GLY A 2 7.01 -7.84 4.24
N LEU A 3 6.88 -9.02 3.62
CA LEU A 3 6.16 -10.16 4.22
C LEU A 3 6.74 -10.55 5.59
N TYR A 4 8.05 -10.73 5.68
CA TYR A 4 8.75 -11.02 6.95
C TYR A 4 8.49 -9.96 8.01
N SER A 5 8.60 -8.68 7.65
CA SER A 5 8.35 -7.56 8.58
C SER A 5 6.91 -7.52 9.07
N SER A 6 5.92 -7.74 8.19
CA SER A 6 4.50 -7.74 8.57
C SER A 6 4.13 -8.88 9.53
N LEU A 7 4.69 -10.07 9.31
CA LEU A 7 4.39 -11.24 10.11
C LEU A 7 5.08 -11.18 11.49
N CYS A 8 6.37 -10.87 11.51
CA CYS A 8 7.12 -10.74 12.77
C CYS A 8 6.58 -9.60 13.64
N GLY A 9 6.30 -8.43 13.05
CA GLY A 9 5.78 -7.27 13.78
C GLY A 9 4.41 -7.55 14.40
N GLY A 10 3.49 -8.17 13.65
CA GLY A 10 2.18 -8.56 14.17
C GLY A 10 2.26 -9.59 15.30
N PHE A 11 3.14 -10.59 15.19
CA PHE A 11 3.33 -11.59 16.24
C PHE A 11 3.84 -10.96 17.55
N ILE A 12 4.86 -10.10 17.46
CA ILE A 12 5.41 -9.38 18.62
C ILE A 12 4.34 -8.48 19.24
N TYR A 13 3.59 -7.73 18.44
CA TYR A 13 2.52 -6.87 18.96
C TYR A 13 1.38 -7.65 19.61
N THR A 14 1.11 -8.87 19.19
CA THR A 14 0.08 -9.69 19.84
C THR A 14 0.45 -10.01 21.30
N VAL A 15 1.73 -10.10 21.64
CA VAL A 15 2.22 -10.37 23.00
C VAL A 15 2.34 -9.09 23.84
N PHE A 16 2.83 -8.00 23.24
CA PHE A 16 3.18 -6.76 23.97
C PHE A 16 2.20 -5.60 23.74
N GLY A 17 1.25 -5.73 22.83
CA GLY A 17 0.37 -4.66 22.40
C GLY A 17 -0.76 -4.38 23.38
N THR A 18 -1.05 -3.09 23.56
CA THR A 18 -2.10 -2.62 24.49
C THR A 18 -3.47 -2.51 23.81
N ILE A 19 -3.53 -2.30 22.49
CA ILE A 19 -4.75 -1.96 21.76
C ILE A 19 -5.00 -2.97 20.62
N PRO A 20 -6.06 -3.79 20.67
CA PRO A 20 -6.30 -4.83 19.67
C PRO A 20 -6.71 -4.28 18.28
N GLN A 21 -7.07 -3.00 18.19
CA GLN A 21 -7.47 -2.35 16.94
C GLN A 21 -6.30 -1.79 16.12
N LEU A 22 -5.07 -1.80 16.66
CA LEU A 22 -3.90 -1.28 15.95
C LEU A 22 -3.36 -2.33 14.97
N ASN A 23 -3.32 -1.97 13.68
CA ASN A 23 -2.71 -2.79 12.65
C ASN A 23 -1.24 -2.41 12.46
N ILE A 24 -0.31 -3.30 12.81
CA ILE A 24 1.12 -3.13 12.58
C ILE A 24 1.52 -3.88 11.31
N ALA A 25 1.85 -3.09 10.31
CA ALA A 25 2.36 -3.56 9.03
C ALA A 25 3.38 -2.54 8.49
N PRO A 26 4.34 -2.98 7.67
CA PRO A 26 5.26 -2.06 7.01
C PRO A 26 4.46 -1.09 6.15
N THR A 27 4.63 0.20 6.41
CA THR A 27 4.02 1.25 5.59
C THR A 27 4.88 1.54 4.37
N ALA A 28 4.24 1.91 3.26
CA ALA A 28 4.94 2.24 2.02
C ALA A 28 5.92 3.40 2.23
N LEU A 29 5.57 4.37 3.08
CA LEU A 29 6.43 5.49 3.43
C LEU A 29 7.72 5.04 4.16
N LEU A 30 7.59 4.17 5.17
CA LEU A 30 8.75 3.64 5.91
C LEU A 30 9.69 2.86 4.97
N SER A 31 9.11 2.11 4.04
CA SER A 31 9.87 1.35 3.04
C SER A 31 10.62 2.29 2.09
N LEU A 32 9.97 3.36 1.64
CA LEU A 32 10.57 4.38 0.78
C LEU A 32 11.71 5.11 1.48
N LEU A 33 11.51 5.56 2.72
CA LEU A 33 12.55 6.22 3.52
C LEU A 33 13.75 5.30 3.78
N THR A 34 13.47 4.04 4.11
CA THR A 34 14.53 3.04 4.29
C THR A 34 15.33 2.89 2.99
N PHE A 35 14.65 2.79 1.84
CA PHE A 35 15.33 2.70 0.55
C PHE A 35 16.19 3.94 0.26
N THR A 36 15.68 5.16 0.49
CA THR A 36 16.44 6.40 0.22
C THR A 36 17.74 6.50 1.04
N TYR A 37 17.75 5.99 2.27
CA TYR A 37 18.96 6.02 3.12
C TYR A 37 19.89 4.82 2.90
N THR A 38 19.40 3.74 2.29
CA THR A 38 20.18 2.49 2.16
C THR A 38 20.66 2.23 0.73
N HIS A 39 20.03 2.84 -0.28
CA HIS A 39 20.34 2.55 -1.69
C HIS A 39 21.76 2.94 -2.09
N SER A 40 22.27 4.07 -1.62
CA SER A 40 23.58 4.63 -2.01
C SER A 40 24.74 4.17 -1.12
N VAL A 41 24.54 3.15 -0.28
CA VAL A 41 25.52 2.71 0.71
C VAL A 41 26.49 1.67 0.15
N SER A 42 27.80 1.90 0.31
CA SER A 42 28.87 1.13 -0.35
C SER A 42 28.91 -0.37 -0.02
N PHE A 43 28.40 -0.77 1.14
CA PHE A 43 28.35 -2.17 1.60
C PHE A 43 27.02 -2.88 1.29
N GLY A 44 26.15 -2.23 0.49
CA GLY A 44 24.90 -2.78 -0.01
C GLY A 44 23.67 -2.40 0.80
N ALA A 45 22.52 -2.34 0.12
CA ALA A 45 21.26 -1.87 0.70
C ALA A 45 20.69 -2.82 1.78
N VAL A 46 20.87 -4.14 1.63
CA VAL A 46 20.33 -5.12 2.59
C VAL A 46 21.04 -5.06 3.95
N PRO A 47 22.39 -5.12 4.03
CA PRO A 47 23.08 -4.96 5.31
C PRO A 47 22.84 -3.57 5.93
N ALA A 48 22.75 -2.52 5.11
CA ALA A 48 22.41 -1.18 5.57
C ALA A 48 21.01 -1.10 6.19
N ALA A 49 20.00 -1.73 5.57
CA ALA A 49 18.64 -1.77 6.11
C ALA A 49 18.55 -2.55 7.43
N ILE A 50 19.30 -3.65 7.57
CA ILE A 50 19.38 -4.42 8.82
C ILE A 50 19.98 -3.56 9.94
N LEU A 51 21.08 -2.88 9.66
CA LEU A 51 21.74 -2.01 10.64
C LEU A 51 20.86 -0.82 11.03
N LEU A 52 20.18 -0.20 10.05
CA LEU A 52 19.24 0.88 10.28
C LEU A 52 18.07 0.42 11.17
N CYS A 53 17.52 -0.76 10.90
CA CYS A 53 16.45 -1.35 11.72
C CYS A 53 16.93 -1.63 13.15
N PHE A 54 18.15 -2.14 13.32
CA PHE A 54 18.75 -2.38 14.63
C PHE A 54 18.90 -1.09 15.45
N PHE A 55 19.48 -0.04 14.86
CA PHE A 55 19.61 1.26 15.53
C PHE A 55 18.27 1.93 15.81
N SER A 56 17.31 1.85 14.88
CA SER A 56 15.95 2.35 15.10
C SER A 56 15.30 1.69 16.31
N GLY A 57 15.42 0.36 16.44
CA GLY A 57 14.91 -0.38 17.58
C GLY A 57 15.56 -0.01 18.91
N ILE A 58 16.88 0.23 18.92
CA ILE A 58 17.59 0.73 20.12
C ILE A 58 17.05 2.10 20.53
N ILE A 59 16.90 3.02 19.57
CA ILE A 59 16.40 4.37 19.84
C ILE A 59 14.96 4.32 20.36
N GLU A 60 14.09 3.52 19.73
CA GLU A 60 12.70 3.32 20.17
C GLU A 60 12.63 2.73 21.59
N LEU A 61 13.49 1.75 21.91
CA LEU A 61 13.57 1.15 23.23
C LEU A 61 14.03 2.17 24.28
N ILE A 62 15.06 2.98 23.97
CA ILE A 62 15.53 4.06 24.86
C ILE A 62 14.41 5.08 25.09
N CYS A 63 13.73 5.53 24.02
CA CYS A 63 12.59 6.42 24.13
C CYS A 63 11.46 5.84 24.99
N GLY A 64 11.21 4.52 24.88
CA GLY A 64 10.24 3.80 25.70
C GLY A 64 10.63 3.78 27.19
N ILE A 65 11.86 3.41 27.51
CA ILE A 65 12.38 3.38 28.90
C ILE A 65 12.33 4.76 29.55
N LEU A 66 12.68 5.80 28.78
CA LEU A 66 12.66 7.19 29.25
C LEU A 66 11.24 7.79 29.25
N HIS A 67 10.22 7.03 28.84
CA HIS A 67 8.82 7.48 28.71
C HIS A 67 8.66 8.76 27.87
N LEU A 68 9.41 8.89 26.77
CA LEU A 68 9.33 10.03 25.85
C LEU A 68 8.02 10.10 25.04
N GLY A 69 7.00 9.30 25.39
CA GLY A 69 5.67 9.39 24.78
C GLY A 69 5.04 10.77 24.90
N PHE A 70 5.38 11.53 25.94
CA PHE A 70 4.89 12.91 26.13
C PHE A 70 5.34 13.88 25.02
N LEU A 71 6.39 13.55 24.25
CA LEU A 71 6.82 14.37 23.09
C LEU A 71 5.76 14.38 21.99
N ILE A 72 4.93 13.33 21.89
CA ILE A 72 3.88 13.23 20.88
C ILE A 72 2.84 14.33 21.09
N ASP A 73 2.58 14.74 22.34
CA ASP A 73 1.64 15.82 22.67
C ASP A 73 2.13 17.20 22.20
N PHE A 74 3.43 17.35 21.93
CA PHE A 74 4.00 18.57 21.33
C PHE A 74 3.90 18.58 19.81
N VAL A 75 3.56 17.45 19.17
CA VAL A 75 3.38 17.38 17.72
C VAL A 75 1.97 17.84 17.39
N SER A 76 1.86 19.07 16.88
CA SER A 76 0.55 19.62 16.50
C SER A 76 -0.16 18.76 15.44
N THR A 77 -1.48 18.60 15.56
CA THR A 77 -2.31 17.88 14.57
C THR A 77 -2.10 18.34 13.12
N PRO A 78 -1.93 19.65 12.83
CA PRO A 78 -1.63 20.11 11.47
C PRO A 78 -0.32 19.57 10.91
N VAL A 79 0.72 19.38 11.74
CA VAL A 79 2.02 18.83 11.31
C VAL A 79 1.87 17.36 10.92
N VAL A 80 1.18 16.57 11.73
CA VAL A 80 0.91 15.16 11.42
C VAL A 80 0.06 15.03 10.15
N ALA A 81 -0.96 15.88 10.00
CA ALA A 81 -1.79 15.91 8.79
C ALA A 81 -0.99 16.31 7.54
N GLY A 82 -0.13 17.33 7.64
CA GLY A 82 0.76 17.77 6.57
C GLY A 82 1.74 16.67 6.15
N PHE A 83 2.40 16.03 7.11
CA PHE A 83 3.31 14.91 6.87
C PHE A 83 2.60 13.72 6.20
N THR A 84 1.42 13.34 6.71
CA THR A 84 0.63 12.24 6.14
C THR A 84 0.17 12.55 4.71
N SER A 85 -0.27 13.79 4.45
CA SER A 85 -0.68 14.24 3.12
C SER A 85 0.49 14.22 2.12
N ALA A 86 1.66 14.77 2.53
CA ALA A 86 2.87 14.73 1.73
C ALA A 86 3.34 13.29 1.44
N GLY A 87 3.25 12.40 2.44
CA GLY A 87 3.53 10.98 2.27
C GLY A 87 2.58 10.31 1.28
N ALA A 88 1.27 10.60 1.37
CA ALA A 88 0.27 10.07 0.45
C ALA A 88 0.52 10.52 -1.00
N VAL A 89 0.83 11.80 -1.21
CA VAL A 89 1.18 12.34 -2.54
C VAL A 89 2.46 11.70 -3.08
N THR A 90 3.48 11.54 -2.24
CA THR A 90 4.76 10.90 -2.62
C THR A 90 4.56 9.45 -3.04
N ILE A 91 3.78 8.68 -2.26
CA ILE A 91 3.43 7.29 -2.59
C ILE A 91 2.66 7.22 -3.90
N ALA A 92 1.65 8.09 -4.09
CA ALA A 92 0.87 8.13 -5.31
C ALA A 92 1.75 8.41 -6.53
N SER A 93 2.66 9.39 -6.45
CA SER A 93 3.62 9.68 -7.51
C SER A 93 4.57 8.52 -7.80
N ALA A 94 5.08 7.83 -6.77
CA ALA A 94 5.95 6.67 -6.96
C ALA A 94 5.28 5.52 -7.74
N GLN A 95 3.94 5.44 -7.74
CA GLN A 95 3.18 4.45 -8.50
C GLN A 95 2.87 4.87 -9.95
N VAL A 96 2.97 6.15 -10.32
CA VAL A 96 2.62 6.65 -11.66
C VAL A 96 3.42 5.93 -12.75
N LYS A 97 4.71 5.65 -12.51
CA LYS A 97 5.55 4.90 -13.47
C LYS A 97 5.00 3.51 -13.75
N ASN A 98 4.53 2.80 -12.72
CA ASN A 98 3.97 1.46 -12.82
C ASN A 98 2.61 1.48 -13.53
N LEU A 99 1.80 2.53 -13.30
CA LEU A 99 0.51 2.70 -13.99
C LEU A 99 0.67 2.91 -15.49
N LEU A 100 1.74 3.58 -15.93
CA LEU A 100 2.04 3.86 -17.33
C LEU A 100 2.91 2.79 -18.01
N GLY A 101 3.35 1.75 -17.29
CA GLY A 101 4.28 0.75 -17.81
C GLY A 101 5.65 1.33 -18.20
N LEU A 102 6.10 2.38 -17.51
CA LEU A 102 7.39 3.02 -17.75
C LEU A 102 8.45 2.43 -16.81
N SER A 103 9.55 1.95 -17.38
CA SER A 103 10.68 1.41 -16.63
C SER A 103 11.82 2.43 -16.52
N PHE A 104 11.86 3.16 -15.41
CA PHE A 104 12.99 4.03 -15.06
C PHE A 104 13.23 4.05 -13.54
N ASN A 105 14.49 4.33 -13.17
CA ASN A 105 14.86 4.62 -11.79
C ASN A 105 14.63 6.11 -11.52
N ALA A 106 13.94 6.40 -10.43
CA ALA A 106 13.75 7.75 -9.92
C ALA A 106 13.96 7.71 -8.42
N GLU A 107 14.83 8.59 -7.93
CA GLU A 107 15.22 8.66 -6.52
C GLU A 107 14.40 9.72 -5.78
N SER A 108 13.98 10.78 -6.47
CA SER A 108 13.17 11.86 -5.92
C SER A 108 11.79 11.96 -6.56
N PHE A 109 10.84 12.56 -5.82
CA PHE A 109 9.54 12.98 -6.34
C PHE A 109 9.66 13.80 -7.63
N ILE A 110 10.63 14.72 -7.68
CA ILE A 110 10.87 15.59 -8.84
C ILE A 110 11.39 14.78 -10.03
N ASP A 111 12.25 13.80 -9.77
CA ASP A 111 12.79 12.92 -10.81
C ASP A 111 11.70 12.05 -11.42
N VAL A 112 10.75 11.56 -10.60
CA VAL A 112 9.60 10.79 -11.08
C VAL A 112 8.84 11.61 -12.14
N TRP A 113 8.44 12.83 -11.81
CA TRP A 113 7.65 13.65 -12.74
C TRP A 113 8.46 14.09 -13.97
N THR A 114 9.73 14.44 -13.79
CA THR A 114 10.61 14.81 -14.90
C THR A 114 10.77 13.66 -15.89
N ASN A 115 10.97 12.43 -15.39
CA ASN A 115 11.14 11.25 -16.23
C ASN A 115 9.82 10.81 -16.87
N VAL A 116 8.68 10.92 -16.15
CA VAL A 116 7.34 10.69 -16.74
C VAL A 116 7.10 11.60 -17.94
N VAL A 117 7.40 12.90 -17.82
CA VAL A 117 7.18 13.85 -18.93
C VAL A 117 8.12 13.57 -20.11
N LYS A 118 9.38 13.21 -19.83
CA LYS A 118 10.36 12.87 -20.89
C LYS A 118 9.99 11.59 -21.64
N ASP A 119 9.61 10.54 -20.93
CA ASP A 119 9.36 9.21 -21.50
C ASP A 119 7.88 8.93 -21.77
N ILE A 120 7.00 9.94 -21.72
CA ILE A 120 5.55 9.76 -21.94
C ILE A 120 5.21 9.10 -23.28
N LYS A 121 6.07 9.26 -24.29
CA LYS A 121 5.92 8.62 -25.61
C LYS A 121 6.30 7.14 -25.64
N LYS A 122 7.07 6.65 -24.67
CA LYS A 122 7.47 5.25 -24.51
C LYS A 122 6.50 4.44 -23.64
N THR A 123 5.39 5.04 -23.24
CA THR A 123 4.32 4.40 -22.46
C THR A 123 3.86 3.11 -23.13
N ASN A 124 3.86 2.00 -22.40
CA ASN A 124 3.27 0.77 -22.87
C ASN A 124 1.74 0.86 -22.76
N LYS A 125 1.08 0.92 -23.92
CA LYS A 125 -0.38 1.09 -24.00
C LYS A 125 -1.13 -0.05 -23.30
N TRP A 126 -0.59 -1.27 -23.32
CA TRP A 126 -1.23 -2.43 -22.71
C TRP A 126 -1.19 -2.37 -21.18
N ASP A 127 -0.05 -2.00 -20.59
CA ASP A 127 0.10 -1.79 -19.14
C ASP A 127 -0.82 -0.66 -18.65
N ALA A 128 -0.92 0.44 -19.43
CA ALA A 128 -1.81 1.56 -19.11
C ALA A 128 -3.30 1.18 -19.16
N ILE A 129 -3.72 0.38 -20.15
CA ILE A 129 -5.11 -0.10 -20.23
C ILE A 129 -5.41 -1.02 -19.04
N LEU A 130 -4.51 -1.96 -18.74
CA LEU A 130 -4.68 -2.87 -17.61
C LEU A 130 -4.78 -2.12 -16.28
N SER A 131 -3.92 -1.11 -16.07
CA SER A 131 -3.92 -0.32 -14.85
C SER A 131 -5.20 0.52 -14.69
N VAL A 132 -5.72 1.12 -15.77
CA VAL A 132 -7.00 1.83 -15.78
C VAL A 132 -8.17 0.89 -15.50
N CYS A 133 -8.23 -0.26 -16.16
CA CYS A 133 -9.27 -1.28 -15.91
C CYS A 133 -9.25 -1.75 -14.46
N CYS A 134 -8.07 -2.03 -13.91
CA CYS A 134 -7.86 -2.40 -12.52
C CYS A 134 -8.38 -1.31 -11.56
N CYS A 135 -8.03 -0.05 -11.80
CA CYS A 135 -8.52 1.10 -11.03
C CYS A 135 -10.06 1.20 -11.07
N ILE A 136 -10.68 1.06 -12.26
CA ILE A 136 -12.14 1.12 -12.40
C ILE A 136 -12.81 0.00 -11.60
N ILE A 137 -12.31 -1.23 -11.68
CA ILE A 137 -12.85 -2.38 -10.94
C ILE A 137 -12.71 -2.16 -9.43
N LEU A 138 -11.54 -1.71 -8.95
CA LEU A 138 -11.32 -1.43 -7.53
C LEU A 138 -12.26 -0.34 -7.00
N LEU A 139 -12.45 0.74 -7.76
CA LEU A 139 -13.35 1.83 -7.39
C LEU A 139 -14.82 1.39 -7.46
N GLY A 140 -15.21 0.59 -8.45
CA GLY A 140 -16.55 0.00 -8.54
C GLY A 140 -16.86 -0.92 -7.36
N LEU A 141 -15.95 -1.85 -7.02
CA LEU A 141 -16.08 -2.73 -5.86
C LEU A 141 -16.11 -1.96 -4.54
N ARG A 142 -15.45 -0.80 -4.47
CA ARG A 142 -15.53 0.11 -3.32
C ARG A 142 -16.92 0.75 -3.21
N GLN A 143 -17.50 1.22 -4.31
CA GLN A 143 -18.86 1.79 -4.31
C GLN A 143 -19.92 0.75 -3.90
N ILE A 144 -19.77 -0.50 -4.34
CA ILE A 144 -20.66 -1.61 -3.93
C ILE A 144 -20.61 -1.83 -2.40
N LYS A 145 -19.47 -1.58 -1.74
CA LYS A 145 -19.37 -1.63 -0.28
C LYS A 145 -20.31 -0.65 0.39
N GLU A 146 -20.33 0.59 -0.10
CA GLU A 146 -21.08 1.70 0.50
C GLU A 146 -22.58 1.48 0.34
N LEU A 147 -23.01 0.81 -0.73
CA LEU A 147 -24.40 0.42 -0.99
C LEU A 147 -24.82 -0.88 -0.30
N GLY A 148 -23.89 -1.82 -0.11
CA GLY A 148 -24.15 -3.20 0.29
C GLY A 148 -23.84 -3.56 1.74
N SER A 149 -23.27 -2.64 2.52
CA SER A 149 -22.87 -2.94 3.91
C SER A 149 -24.09 -3.37 4.74
N PRO A 150 -24.14 -4.62 5.24
CA PRO A 150 -25.21 -5.04 6.13
C PRO A 150 -25.17 -4.16 7.38
N PRO A 151 -26.34 -3.79 7.95
CA PRO A 151 -26.37 -2.97 9.15
C PRO A 151 -25.54 -3.66 10.24
N ILE A 152 -24.59 -2.91 10.79
CA ILE A 152 -23.81 -3.37 11.94
C ILE A 152 -24.81 -3.64 13.06
N SER A 153 -24.72 -4.83 13.65
CA SER A 153 -25.59 -5.35 14.70
C SER A 153 -25.88 -4.29 15.77
N GLY A 154 -26.98 -3.54 15.62
CA GLY A 154 -27.32 -2.40 16.47
C GLY A 154 -28.35 -1.44 15.88
N GLU A 155 -28.39 -1.22 14.56
CA GLU A 155 -29.35 -0.30 13.95
C GLU A 155 -30.44 -1.02 13.12
N LYS A 156 -31.66 -1.06 13.66
CA LYS A 156 -32.87 -1.48 12.92
C LYS A 156 -33.19 -0.44 11.83
N LYS A 157 -32.63 -0.59 10.63
CA LYS A 157 -33.07 0.16 9.44
C LYS A 157 -33.96 -0.72 8.57
N LYS A 158 -35.19 -0.22 8.32
CA LYS A 158 -36.25 -0.86 7.51
C LYS A 158 -35.69 -1.39 6.19
N GLU A 159 -35.93 -2.67 5.97
CA GLU A 159 -35.47 -3.45 4.82
C GLU A 159 -36.05 -2.97 3.49
N GLY A 160 -35.18 -2.66 2.53
CA GLY A 160 -35.46 -2.90 1.11
C GLY A 160 -35.20 -4.38 0.79
N GLY A 161 -36.19 -5.05 0.20
CA GLY A 161 -36.33 -6.51 0.02
C GLY A 161 -35.32 -7.23 -0.88
N GLY A 162 -34.04 -6.89 -0.79
CA GLY A 162 -32.95 -7.73 -1.29
C GLY A 162 -32.59 -8.78 -0.24
N SER A 163 -32.53 -10.06 -0.64
CA SER A 163 -32.19 -11.19 0.24
C SER A 163 -30.96 -10.87 1.10
N HIS A 164 -31.05 -11.06 2.42
CA HIS A 164 -29.94 -10.87 3.37
C HIS A 164 -28.65 -11.57 2.89
N LYS A 165 -28.80 -12.77 2.30
CA LYS A 165 -27.69 -13.53 1.70
C LYS A 165 -26.96 -12.76 0.59
N PHE A 166 -27.68 -12.00 -0.22
CA PHE A 166 -27.12 -11.17 -1.28
C PHE A 166 -26.28 -10.01 -0.72
N LYS A 167 -26.75 -9.33 0.35
CA LYS A 167 -25.98 -8.24 0.99
C LYS A 167 -24.70 -8.74 1.65
N VAL A 168 -24.75 -9.88 2.34
CA VAL A 168 -23.55 -10.52 2.93
C VAL A 168 -22.56 -10.94 1.85
N PHE A 169 -23.05 -11.50 0.73
CA PHE A 169 -22.21 -11.86 -0.41
C PHE A 169 -21.54 -10.62 -1.03
N MET A 170 -22.29 -9.53 -1.27
CA MET A 170 -21.70 -8.28 -1.78
C MET A 170 -20.69 -7.66 -0.83
N TRP A 171 -20.94 -7.73 0.49
CA TRP A 171 -19.99 -7.28 1.49
C TRP A 171 -18.70 -8.09 1.46
N PHE A 172 -18.79 -9.42 1.40
CA PHE A 172 -17.63 -10.30 1.30
C PHE A 172 -16.82 -10.04 0.01
N LEU A 173 -17.51 -9.89 -1.12
CA LEU A 173 -16.91 -9.55 -2.41
C LEU A 173 -16.13 -8.23 -2.33
N SER A 174 -16.66 -7.23 -1.61
CA SER A 174 -16.00 -5.95 -1.43
C SER A 174 -14.84 -5.98 -0.44
N VAL A 175 -14.93 -6.77 0.64
CA VAL A 175 -13.83 -6.95 1.59
C VAL A 175 -12.62 -7.58 0.89
N SER A 176 -12.85 -8.58 0.04
CA SER A 176 -11.80 -9.27 -0.72
C SER A 176 -11.38 -8.55 -2.02
N ARG A 177 -11.81 -7.30 -2.26
CA ARG A 177 -11.59 -6.56 -3.52
C ARG A 177 -10.14 -6.59 -4.00
N ASN A 178 -9.17 -6.38 -3.12
CA ASN A 178 -7.76 -6.33 -3.49
C ASN A 178 -7.26 -7.71 -3.94
N ALA A 179 -7.68 -8.78 -3.23
CA ALA A 179 -7.30 -10.14 -3.58
C ALA A 179 -7.93 -10.59 -4.90
N ILE A 180 -9.21 -10.27 -5.11
CA ILE A 180 -9.94 -10.60 -6.35
C ILE A 180 -9.23 -9.97 -7.54
N VAL A 181 -8.90 -8.68 -7.46
CA VAL A 181 -8.25 -7.95 -8.54
C VAL A 181 -6.86 -8.53 -8.83
N VAL A 182 -6.04 -8.78 -7.81
CA VAL A 182 -4.70 -9.36 -7.98
C VAL A 182 -4.76 -10.74 -8.62
N ILE A 183 -5.65 -11.63 -8.16
CA ILE A 183 -5.81 -12.98 -8.72
C ILE A 183 -6.32 -12.90 -10.16
N SER A 184 -7.30 -12.03 -10.45
CA SER A 184 -7.83 -11.88 -11.81
C SER A 184 -6.78 -11.37 -12.80
N CYS A 185 -5.98 -10.36 -12.41
CA CYS A 185 -4.89 -9.86 -13.23
C CYS A 185 -3.82 -10.92 -13.44
N ALA A 186 -3.48 -11.71 -12.41
CA ALA A 186 -2.50 -12.80 -12.53
C ALA A 186 -2.96 -13.88 -13.52
N VAL A 187 -4.24 -14.25 -13.49
CA VAL A 187 -4.81 -15.22 -14.44
C VAL A 187 -4.79 -14.67 -15.87
N ILE A 188 -5.17 -13.39 -16.07
CA ILE A 188 -5.14 -12.75 -17.39
C ILE A 188 -3.71 -12.70 -17.94
N ALA A 189 -2.74 -12.33 -17.11
CA ALA A 189 -1.33 -12.31 -17.50
C ALA A 189 -0.82 -13.72 -17.86
N PHE A 190 -1.18 -14.74 -17.08
CA PHE A 190 -0.82 -16.13 -17.35
C PHE A 190 -1.41 -16.66 -18.66
N VAL A 191 -2.69 -16.36 -18.93
CA VAL A 191 -3.35 -16.77 -20.18
C VAL A 191 -2.70 -16.10 -21.39
N LEU A 192 -2.33 -14.82 -21.28
CA LEU A 192 -1.66 -14.09 -22.38
C LEU A 192 -0.25 -14.62 -22.65
N ASP A 193 0.50 -14.99 -21.61
CA ASP A 193 1.83 -15.61 -21.75
C ASP A 193 1.74 -17.00 -22.43
N MET A 194 0.70 -17.79 -22.12
CA MET A 194 0.44 -19.06 -22.80
C MET A 194 0.15 -18.93 -24.31
N HIS A 195 -0.28 -17.74 -24.76
CA HIS A 195 -0.54 -17.42 -26.16
C HIS A 195 0.65 -16.76 -26.88
N ASP A 196 1.85 -16.74 -26.27
CA ASP A 196 3.08 -16.11 -26.78
C ASP A 196 2.97 -14.59 -27.05
N ILE A 197 1.95 -13.95 -26.50
CA ILE A 197 1.80 -12.50 -26.52
C ILE A 197 2.40 -12.01 -25.21
N LYS A 198 3.50 -11.24 -25.30
CA LYS A 198 4.11 -10.54 -24.15
C LYS A 198 3.77 -9.06 -24.19
N PRO A 199 2.51 -8.66 -23.90
CA PRO A 199 2.09 -7.27 -24.00
C PRO A 199 2.54 -6.43 -22.80
N PHE A 200 2.87 -7.06 -21.65
CA PHE A 200 3.16 -6.38 -20.40
C PHE A 200 4.64 -6.35 -20.09
N SER A 201 5.11 -5.23 -19.55
CA SER A 201 6.47 -5.11 -19.02
C SER A 201 6.53 -5.81 -17.66
N LEU A 202 6.76 -7.13 -17.67
CA LEU A 202 6.95 -7.92 -16.45
C LEU A 202 8.24 -7.47 -15.77
N THR A 203 8.11 -6.75 -14.64
CA THR A 203 9.20 -6.37 -13.73
C THR A 203 9.44 -7.49 -12.72
#